data_AF-A0A934B875-F1
#
_entry.id   AF-A0A934B875-F1
#
_cell.length_a   1.000
_cell.length_b   1.000
_cell.length_c   1.000
_cell.angle_alpha   90.00
_cell.angle_beta   90.00
_cell.angle_gamma   90.00
#
_symmetry.space_group_name_H-M   'P 1'
#
loop_
_entity.id
_entity.type
_entity.pdbx_description
1 polymer ?
#
loop_
_entity_poly.entity_id
_entity_poly.type
_entity_poly.pdbx_seq_one_letter_code
_entity_poly.pdbx_strand_id
1 'polypeptide(L)' 'MFSQPDNTETHIGDEVDVVWTHFFMGGMVAFQGGYGHLFPGAYISRNLGGRAVGQDWAYAQLWINF' A
#
# COMPACT_ATOMS: atom_id res chain seq x y z
N MET A 1 -1.39 1.71 -18.06
CA MET A 1 0.05 1.40 -18.25
C MET A 1 0.13 0.09 -19.01
N PHE A 2 0.93 0.01 -20.07
CA PHE A 2 1.26 -1.26 -20.71
C PHE A 2 2.70 -1.62 -20.35
N SER A 3 2.96 -2.90 -20.07
CA SER A 3 4.32 -3.40 -19.84
C SER A 3 5.17 -3.18 -21.10
N GLN A 4 6.42 -2.73 -20.93
CA GLN A 4 7.40 -2.68 -22.00
C GLN A 4 7.66 -4.12 -22.50
N PRO A 5 7.47 -4.40 -23.80
CA PRO A 5 7.51 -5.77 -24.32
C PRO A 5 8.84 -6.50 -24.12
N ASP A 6 9.93 -5.76 -23.93
CA ASP A 6 11.27 -6.25 -23.69
C ASP A 6 11.64 -6.31 -22.20
N ASN A 7 10.72 -5.96 -21.29
CA ASN A 7 10.96 -5.98 -19.85
C ASN A 7 11.05 -7.40 -19.30
N THR A 8 12.26 -7.80 -18.90
CA THR A 8 12.58 -9.10 -18.30
C THR A 8 12.72 -9.07 -16.78
N GLU A 9 12.55 -7.90 -16.16
CA GLU A 9 12.62 -7.77 -14.70
C GLU A 9 11.40 -8.41 -14.04
N THR A 10 11.59 -9.04 -12.89
CA THR A 10 10.49 -9.69 -12.16
C THR A 10 10.20 -9.03 -10.81
N HIS A 11 11.15 -8.25 -10.28
CA HIS A 11 10.99 -7.57 -9.01
C HIS A 11 10.08 -6.35 -9.16
N ILE A 12 8.84 -6.47 -8.67
CA ILE A 12 7.82 -5.41 -8.76
C ILE A 12 8.09 -4.29 -7.76
N GLY A 13 8.54 -4.63 -6.55
CA GLY A 13 8.80 -3.69 -5.47
C GLY A 13 8.62 -4.33 -4.11
N ASP A 14 8.96 -3.55 -3.09
CA ASP A 14 8.77 -3.87 -1.69
C ASP A 14 7.75 -2.89 -1.10
N GLU A 15 7.01 -3.30 -0.06
CA GLU A 15 6.04 -2.44 0.59
C GLU A 15 6.19 -2.51 2.12
N VAL A 16 6.00 -1.37 2.77
CA VAL A 16 5.93 -1.28 4.23
C VAL A 16 4.55 -0.79 4.63
N ASP A 17 3.86 -1.63 5.42
CA ASP A 17 2.54 -1.35 5.96
C ASP A 17 2.57 -1.15 7.47
N VAL A 18 1.81 -0.16 7.94
CA VAL A 18 1.57 0.08 9.36
C VAL A 18 0.07 0.18 9.59
N VAL A 19 -0.44 -0.66 10.49
CA VAL A 19 -1.85 -0.66 10.88
C VAL A 19 -1.97 -0.55 12.39
N TRP A 20 -2.86 0.33 12.84
CA TRP A 20 -3.18 0.52 14.24
C TRP A 20 -4.69 0.44 14.46
N THR A 21 -5.10 -0.25 15.53
CA THR A 21 -6.51 -0.37 15.91
C THR A 21 -6.70 -0.05 17.38
N HIS A 22 -7.71 0.74 17.68
CA HIS A 22 -8.18 1.00 19.04
C HIS A 22 -9.63 0.54 19.21
N PHE A 23 -9.82 -0.38 20.14
CA PHE A 23 -11.14 -0.87 20.54
C PHE A 23 -11.66 -0.09 21.73
N PHE A 24 -12.94 0.28 21.70
CA PHE A 24 -13.65 0.92 22.80
C PHE A 24 -15.07 0.36 22.94
N MET A 25 -15.80 0.80 23.96
CA MET A 25 -17.14 0.29 24.30
C MET A 25 -17.16 -1.25 24.44
N GLY A 26 -16.21 -1.82 25.19
CA GLY A 26 -16.13 -3.27 25.40
C GLY A 26 -15.87 -4.10 24.14
N GLY A 27 -15.36 -3.48 23.06
CA GLY A 27 -15.09 -4.15 21.78
C GLY A 27 -16.22 -4.05 20.77
N MET A 28 -17.32 -3.36 21.08
CA MET A 28 -18.42 -3.12 20.13
C MET A 28 -18.07 -2.06 19.08
N VAL A 29 -17.08 -1.21 19.36
CA VAL A 29 -16.62 -0.18 18.43
C VAL A 29 -15.10 -0.26 18.30
N ALA A 30 -14.62 -0.13 17.07
CA ALA A 30 -13.19 -0.07 16.77
C ALA A 30 -12.89 1.06 15.80
N PHE A 31 -11.85 1.83 16.08
CA PHE A 31 -11.25 2.74 15.12
C PHE A 31 -9.93 2.15 14.64
N GLN A 32 -9.75 2.07 13.32
CA GLN A 32 -8.55 1.54 12.69
C GLN A 32 -8.02 2.55 11.68
N GLY A 33 -6.70 2.74 11.69
CA GLY A 33 -5.99 3.47 10.65
C GLY A 33 -4.91 2.59 10.06
N GLY A 34 -4.69 2.72 8.76
CA GLY A 34 -3.59 2.08 8.08
C GLY A 34 -2.92 3.01 7.09
N TYR A 35 -1.62 2.80 6.91
CA TYR A 35 -0.79 3.49 5.94
C TYR A 35 0.19 2.49 5.32
N GLY A 36 0.42 2.61 4.02
CA GLY A 36 1.39 1.80 3.30
C GLY A 36 2.21 2.65 2.32
N HIS A 37 3.47 2.27 2.15
CA HIS A 37 4.39 2.86 1.18
C HIS A 37 5.02 1.79 0.30
N LEU A 38 4.75 1.85 -1.00
CA LEU A 38 5.35 1.00 -2.01
C LEU A 38 6.64 1.61 -2.55
N PHE A 39 7.74 0.87 -2.41
CA PHE A 39 9.02 1.13 -3.04
C PHE A 39 9.07 0.42 -4.41
N PRO A 40 9.07 1.14 -5.54
CA PRO A 40 9.03 0.52 -6.86
C PRO A 40 10.32 -0.25 -7.14
N GLY A 41 10.17 -1.52 -7.51
CA GLY A 41 11.25 -2.40 -7.93
C GLY A 41 11.59 -2.25 -9.42
N ALA A 42 12.60 -3.00 -9.86
CA ALA A 42 13.17 -2.89 -11.20
C ALA A 42 12.13 -3.03 -12.33
N TYR A 43 11.10 -3.86 -12.15
CA TYR A 43 10.03 -4.02 -13.13
C TYR A 43 9.23 -2.72 -13.33
N ILE A 44 8.78 -2.08 -12.24
CA ILE A 44 8.05 -0.82 -12.31
C ILE A 44 8.97 0.30 -12.81
N SER A 45 10.21 0.35 -12.30
CA SER A 45 11.22 1.32 -12.73
C SER A 45 11.54 1.25 -14.21
N ARG A 46 11.66 0.06 -14.78
CA ARG A 46 11.91 -0.08 -16.22
C ARG A 46 10.72 0.38 -17.06
N ASN A 47 9.50 0.07 -16.63
CA ASN A 47 8.28 0.47 -17.32
C ASN A 47 8.02 1.98 -17.28
N LEU A 48 8.29 2.64 -16.16
CA LEU A 48 7.92 4.03 -15.90
C LEU A 48 9.10 5.02 -15.94
N GLY A 49 10.33 4.52 -16.00
CA GLY A 49 11.54 5.34 -15.96
C GLY A 49 11.57 6.22 -14.71
N GLY A 50 11.97 7.50 -14.88
CA GLY A 50 12.00 8.48 -13.79
C GLY A 50 10.63 8.81 -13.16
N ARG A 51 9.53 8.21 -13.63
CA ARG A 51 8.20 8.29 -13.00
C ARG A 51 7.91 7.17 -12.01
N ALA A 52 8.79 6.18 -11.89
CA ALA A 52 8.73 5.19 -10.82
C ALA A 52 9.16 5.81 -9.48
N VAL A 53 8.34 6.73 -9.00
CA VAL A 53 8.42 7.26 -7.63
C VAL A 53 7.54 6.39 -6.73
N GLY A 54 7.89 6.30 -5.45
CA GLY A 54 7.10 5.55 -4.47
C GLY A 54 5.62 5.94 -4.45
N GLN A 55 4.77 5.00 -4.03
CA GLN A 55 3.33 5.23 -3.92
C GLN A 55 2.88 5.06 -2.48
N ASP A 56 2.21 6.09 -1.96
CA ASP A 56 1.59 6.09 -0.63
C ASP A 56 0.09 5.77 -0.73
N TRP A 57 -0.43 5.03 0.25
CA TRP A 57 -1.87 4.91 0.48
C TRP A 57 -2.18 4.95 1.98
N ALA A 58 -3.38 5.40 2.33
CA ALA A 58 -3.83 5.44 3.70
C ALA A 58 -5.35 5.27 3.79
N TYR A 59 -5.82 4.75 4.93
CA TYR A 59 -7.24 4.71 5.26
C TYR A 59 -7.47 4.94 6.75
N ALA A 60 -8.70 5.38 7.05
CA ALA A 60 -9.26 5.39 8.39
C ALA A 60 -10.64 4.74 8.34
N GLN A 61 -10.92 3.85 9.28
CA GLN A 61 -12.15 3.08 9.37
C GLN A 61 -12.72 3.15 10.78
N LEU A 62 -14.04 3.30 10.85
CA LEU A 62 -14.83 3.08 12.06
C LEU A 62 -15.67 1.82 11.88
N TRP A 63 -15.55 0.87 12.79
CA TRP A 63 -16.37 -0.33 12.86
C TRP A 63 -17.30 -0.27 14.06
N ILE A 64 -18.58 -0.57 13.85
CA ILE A 64 -19.61 -0.56 14.89
C ILE A 64 -20.44 -1.83 14.77
N ASN A 65 -20.61 -2.54 15.88
CA ASN A 65 -21.40 -3.75 15.99
C ASN A 65 -22.53 -3.54 17.00
N PHE A 66 -23.76 -3.81 16.57
CA PHE A 66 -25.00 -3.63 17.33
C PHE A 66 -25.76 -4.94 17.46
#